data_AF-A0A417YWN5-F1
#
_entry.id   AF-A0A417YWN5-F1
#
_cell.length_a   1.000
_cell.length_b   1.000
_cell.length_c   1.000
_cell.angle_alpha   90.00
_cell.angle_beta   90.00
_cell.angle_gamma   90.00
#
_symmetry.space_group_name_H-M   'P 1'
#
loop_
_entity.id
_entity.type
_entity.pdbx_description
1 polymer ?
#
loop_
_entity_poly.entity_id
_entity_poly.type
_entity_poly.pdbx_seq_one_letter_code
_entity_poly.pdbx_strand_id
1 'polypeptide(L)'
;MLGRGDRMPAHVVQPGETLWQIAQRYHTSVQEIIEANHIQQPSFINPGTILTISSRQIEISNLYLPPQNSRPRTEPITHVVIHFISNAGSNPRNPYNVQDIYRIFLNSGVSSHYLIGRNGEVYRLVGENRVAYHAGRGSLPGFPAYENRLNDYSIGIELMAIGTREEMLPFFPAETYEFISPSDIGYTDAQYRSLNLLLDEIIRRHPAIVRDRQHIVGHDEYATGRRTDPGSLFDWSRVRVIGQYVHTVRRGETLWGIAQRYGTSVNAIASWNNLNPNAVLKIGQRVLIPIKRRKTGYVVQPGDSLWKISKKFGISINALASANKLSQTAPLQPGQILTIP
;
A
#
# COMPACT_ATOMS: atom_id res chain seq x y z
N MET A 1 7.94 -40.47 -11.75
CA MET A 1 7.76 -39.35 -12.70
C MET A 1 8.16 -38.07 -11.98
N LEU A 2 9.27 -37.44 -12.39
CA LEU A 2 9.84 -36.28 -11.69
C LEU A 2 9.01 -35.02 -11.97
N GLY A 3 8.60 -34.33 -10.90
CA GLY A 3 7.76 -33.14 -10.94
C GLY A 3 8.43 -31.96 -11.65
N ARG A 4 7.62 -31.16 -12.35
CA ARG A 4 8.01 -29.84 -12.83
C ARG A 4 8.24 -28.94 -11.61
N GLY A 5 9.49 -28.91 -11.13
CA GLY A 5 9.89 -27.97 -10.09
C GLY A 5 9.72 -26.54 -10.59
N ASP A 6 9.01 -25.72 -9.82
CA ASP A 6 9.02 -24.27 -9.95
C ASP A 6 10.46 -23.79 -9.97
N ARG A 7 10.94 -23.39 -11.14
CA ARG A 7 12.23 -22.71 -11.23
C ARG A 7 12.02 -21.32 -10.65
N MET A 8 12.47 -21.12 -9.41
CA MET A 8 12.58 -19.79 -8.82
C MET A 8 13.31 -18.87 -9.82
N PRO A 9 12.77 -17.68 -10.11
CA PRO A 9 13.40 -16.77 -11.06
C PRO A 9 14.82 -16.47 -10.59
N ALA A 10 15.79 -16.69 -11.47
CA ALA A 10 17.19 -16.46 -11.20
C ALA A 10 17.63 -15.12 -11.81
N HIS A 11 18.46 -14.38 -11.08
CA HIS A 11 19.02 -13.11 -11.53
C HIS A 11 20.55 -13.19 -11.59
N VAL A 12 21.12 -12.88 -12.76
CA VAL A 12 22.58 -12.78 -12.93
C VAL A 12 23.02 -11.35 -12.60
N VAL A 13 23.76 -11.20 -11.50
CA VAL A 13 24.27 -9.91 -11.01
C VAL A 13 25.08 -9.21 -12.10
N GLN A 14 24.73 -7.98 -12.43
CA GLN A 14 25.47 -7.16 -13.40
C GLN A 14 26.59 -6.33 -12.74
N PRO A 15 27.60 -5.87 -13.49
CA PRO A 15 28.62 -4.94 -12.98
C PRO A 15 28.00 -3.71 -12.32
N GLY A 16 28.38 -3.45 -11.07
CA GLY A 16 27.87 -2.32 -10.27
C GLY A 16 26.48 -2.53 -9.68
N GLU A 17 25.87 -3.69 -9.86
CA GLU A 17 24.57 -4.02 -9.30
C GLU A 17 24.68 -4.45 -7.83
N THR A 18 23.69 -4.07 -7.03
CA THR A 18 23.61 -4.37 -5.59
C THR A 18 22.41 -5.27 -5.31
N LEU A 19 22.46 -6.05 -4.22
CA LEU A 19 21.31 -6.83 -3.76
C LEU A 19 20.05 -5.98 -3.61
N TRP A 20 20.22 -4.69 -3.31
CA TRP A 20 19.14 -3.73 -3.23
C TRP A 20 18.50 -3.44 -4.59
N GLN A 21 19.29 -3.13 -5.63
CA GLN A 21 18.76 -2.91 -7.00
C GLN A 21 18.03 -4.16 -7.50
N ILE A 22 18.54 -5.33 -7.15
CA ILE A 22 17.97 -6.62 -7.52
C ILE A 22 16.67 -6.86 -6.75
N ALA A 23 16.67 -6.66 -5.43
CA ALA A 23 15.48 -6.73 -4.60
C ALA A 23 14.35 -5.80 -5.12
N GLN A 24 14.71 -4.58 -5.52
CA GLN A 24 13.77 -3.64 -6.13
C GLN A 24 13.25 -4.14 -7.48
N ARG A 25 14.12 -4.64 -8.36
CA ARG A 25 13.75 -5.16 -9.69
C ARG A 25 12.74 -6.30 -9.60
N TYR A 26 12.87 -7.15 -8.59
CA TYR A 26 12.05 -8.34 -8.42
C TYR A 26 11.01 -8.24 -7.30
N HIS A 27 10.79 -7.04 -6.76
CA HIS A 27 9.80 -6.77 -5.72
C HIS A 27 9.92 -7.69 -4.48
N THR A 28 11.15 -8.04 -4.11
CA THR A 28 11.48 -8.83 -2.91
C THR A 28 12.26 -7.96 -1.93
N SER A 29 12.58 -8.46 -0.74
CA SER A 29 13.55 -7.83 0.16
C SER A 29 14.97 -8.33 -0.07
N VAL A 30 15.95 -7.49 0.28
CA VAL A 30 17.37 -7.88 0.35
C VAL A 30 17.54 -9.07 1.30
N GLN A 31 16.81 -9.09 2.41
CA GLN A 31 16.84 -10.16 3.40
C GLN A 31 16.35 -11.49 2.82
N GLU A 32 15.25 -11.48 2.06
CA GLU A 32 14.75 -12.68 1.38
C GLU A 32 15.74 -13.17 0.30
N ILE A 33 16.44 -12.27 -0.39
CA ILE A 33 17.53 -12.69 -1.31
C ILE A 33 18.70 -13.27 -0.52
N ILE A 34 19.09 -12.68 0.61
CA ILE A 34 20.16 -13.20 1.47
C ILE A 34 19.81 -14.61 1.96
N GLU A 35 18.61 -14.81 2.48
CA GLU A 35 18.14 -16.08 3.02
C GLU A 35 18.04 -17.14 1.92
N ALA A 36 17.45 -16.79 0.77
CA ALA A 36 17.29 -17.71 -0.36
C ALA A 36 18.62 -18.12 -1.03
N ASN A 37 19.70 -17.35 -0.80
CA ASN A 37 21.01 -17.59 -1.40
C ASN A 37 22.13 -17.81 -0.37
N HIS A 38 21.79 -17.93 0.92
CA HIS A 38 22.72 -18.07 2.03
C HIS A 38 23.89 -17.05 2.01
N ILE A 39 23.59 -15.79 1.68
CA ILE A 39 24.62 -14.75 1.49
C ILE A 39 25.15 -14.27 2.83
N GLN A 40 26.42 -14.55 3.12
CA GLN A 40 27.07 -14.15 4.37
C GLN A 40 27.52 -12.68 4.37
N GLN A 41 27.83 -12.11 3.19
CA GLN A 41 28.31 -10.74 3.05
C GLN A 41 27.46 -9.93 2.05
N PRO A 42 26.31 -9.39 2.46
CA PRO A 42 25.34 -8.77 1.55
C PRO A 42 25.83 -7.53 0.79
N SER A 43 26.90 -6.89 1.28
CA SER A 43 27.52 -5.73 0.64
C SER A 43 28.41 -6.11 -0.55
N PHE A 44 28.73 -7.40 -0.71
CA PHE A 44 29.65 -7.90 -1.72
C PHE A 44 28.96 -9.00 -2.52
N ILE A 45 28.41 -8.60 -3.68
CA ILE A 45 27.96 -9.54 -4.71
C ILE A 45 28.80 -9.36 -5.95
N ASN A 46 29.29 -10.48 -6.51
CA ASN A 46 30.16 -10.45 -7.68
C ASN A 46 29.32 -10.44 -8.95
N PRO A 47 29.64 -9.60 -9.96
CA PRO A 47 29.05 -9.72 -11.27
C PRO A 47 29.17 -11.15 -11.82
N GLY A 48 28.09 -11.66 -12.41
CA GLY A 48 27.97 -13.06 -12.84
C GLY A 48 27.42 -14.03 -11.78
N THR A 49 27.30 -13.61 -10.51
CA THR A 49 26.62 -14.42 -9.48
C THR A 49 25.17 -14.65 -9.88
N ILE A 50 24.70 -15.89 -9.80
CA ILE A 50 23.29 -16.22 -10.03
C ILE A 50 22.58 -16.22 -8.67
N LEU A 51 21.66 -15.28 -8.49
CA LEU A 51 20.84 -15.18 -7.30
C LEU A 51 19.48 -15.80 -7.57
N THR A 52 19.10 -16.74 -6.72
CA THR A 52 17.72 -17.20 -6.54
C THR A 52 16.90 -16.04 -6.02
N ILE A 53 15.98 -15.54 -6.82
CA ILE A 53 15.11 -14.46 -6.39
C ILE A 53 13.78 -15.05 -5.97
N SER A 54 13.49 -14.94 -4.67
CA SER A 54 12.15 -15.19 -4.16
C SER A 54 11.24 -14.04 -4.57
N SER A 55 10.87 -13.94 -5.85
CA SER A 55 9.70 -13.15 -6.21
C SER A 55 8.49 -13.96 -5.75
N ARG A 56 8.16 -13.90 -4.46
CA ARG A 56 6.85 -14.38 -4.01
C ARG A 56 5.82 -13.45 -4.62
N GLN A 57 5.29 -13.84 -5.78
CA GLN A 57 3.97 -13.39 -6.19
C GLN A 57 3.05 -13.67 -5.01
N ILE A 58 2.29 -12.66 -4.60
CA ILE A 58 1.32 -12.86 -3.54
C ILE A 58 0.29 -13.88 -4.03
N GLU A 59 0.17 -15.00 -3.33
CA GLU A 59 -0.89 -15.96 -3.60
C GLU A 59 -2.21 -15.37 -3.12
N ILE A 60 -3.15 -15.20 -4.05
CA ILE A 60 -4.48 -14.68 -3.76
C ILE A 60 -5.49 -15.81 -3.95
N SER A 61 -6.07 -16.27 -2.84
CA SER A 61 -7.15 -17.24 -2.86
C SER A 61 -8.47 -16.55 -3.22
N ASN A 62 -9.20 -17.07 -4.19
CA ASN A 62 -10.52 -16.53 -4.52
C ASN A 62 -11.56 -17.10 -3.55
N LEU A 63 -12.22 -16.22 -2.80
CA LEU A 63 -13.32 -16.53 -1.91
C LEU A 63 -14.47 -15.55 -2.20
N TYR A 64 -14.97 -15.60 -3.44
CA TYR A 64 -15.89 -14.59 -3.92
C TYR A 64 -17.19 -14.56 -3.13
N LEU A 65 -17.63 -13.35 -2.79
CA LEU A 65 -18.97 -13.10 -2.33
C LEU A 65 -19.95 -13.19 -3.50
N PRO A 66 -21.22 -13.51 -3.24
CA PRO A 66 -22.27 -13.48 -4.25
C PRO A 66 -22.38 -12.11 -4.95
N PRO A 67 -22.85 -12.07 -6.22
CA PRO A 67 -22.90 -10.82 -7.00
C PRO A 67 -23.66 -9.68 -6.33
N GLN A 68 -24.62 -9.96 -5.45
CA GLN A 68 -25.45 -8.97 -4.76
C GLN A 68 -24.66 -8.17 -3.72
N ASN A 69 -23.52 -8.69 -3.24
CA ASN A 69 -22.62 -7.99 -2.33
C ASN A 69 -21.72 -6.98 -3.06
N SER A 70 -21.99 -6.65 -4.32
CA SER A 70 -21.22 -5.69 -5.11
C SER A 70 -22.03 -5.21 -6.32
N ARG A 71 -21.53 -4.20 -7.03
CA ARG A 71 -22.11 -3.78 -8.33
C ARG A 71 -21.05 -3.60 -9.40
N PRO A 72 -21.41 -3.60 -10.70
CA PRO A 72 -20.45 -3.28 -11.76
C PRO A 72 -19.74 -1.93 -11.51
N ARG A 73 -18.44 -1.88 -11.80
CA ARG A 73 -17.64 -0.65 -11.69
C ARG A 73 -17.58 0.08 -13.03
N THR A 74 -17.81 1.39 -12.99
CA THR A 74 -17.68 2.29 -14.16
C THR A 74 -16.62 3.37 -13.96
N GLU A 75 -16.26 3.66 -12.70
CA GLU A 75 -15.28 4.68 -12.35
C GLU A 75 -13.86 4.09 -12.20
N PRO A 76 -12.80 4.89 -12.42
CA PRO A 76 -11.43 4.43 -12.25
C PRO A 76 -11.12 4.18 -10.77
N ILE A 77 -10.19 3.26 -10.51
CA ILE A 77 -9.66 3.02 -9.18
C ILE A 77 -8.51 3.98 -8.93
N THR A 78 -8.68 4.86 -7.95
CA THR A 78 -7.70 5.91 -7.59
C THR A 78 -7.27 5.83 -6.12
N HIS A 79 -8.00 5.09 -5.28
CA HIS A 79 -7.72 5.00 -3.85
C HIS A 79 -7.71 3.54 -3.34
N VAL A 80 -7.08 3.33 -2.19
CA VAL A 80 -7.21 2.14 -1.35
C VAL A 80 -7.66 2.59 0.03
N VAL A 81 -8.68 1.92 0.57
CA VAL A 81 -9.13 2.14 1.95
C VAL A 81 -8.78 0.92 2.78
N ILE A 82 -8.04 1.12 3.87
CA ILE A 82 -7.64 0.11 4.83
C ILE A 82 -8.66 0.06 5.97
N HIS A 83 -9.07 -1.16 6.31
CA HIS A 83 -10.06 -1.48 7.35
C HIS A 83 -9.49 -2.58 8.25
N PHE A 84 -10.15 -2.82 9.39
CA PHE A 84 -10.02 -4.09 10.09
C PHE A 84 -11.37 -4.75 10.32
N ILE A 85 -11.31 -6.06 10.50
CA ILE A 85 -12.48 -6.87 10.86
C ILE A 85 -12.10 -7.99 11.83
N SER A 86 -13.03 -8.33 12.72
CA SER A 86 -12.97 -9.53 13.55
C SER A 86 -14.38 -10.04 13.87
N ASN A 87 -14.46 -11.30 14.31
CA ASN A 87 -15.67 -11.89 14.89
C ASN A 87 -15.61 -11.89 16.42
N ALA A 88 -14.82 -11.01 17.05
CA ALA A 88 -14.56 -11.03 18.49
C ALA A 88 -15.84 -10.86 19.33
N GLY A 89 -16.80 -10.07 18.86
CA GLY A 89 -18.08 -9.88 19.53
C GLY A 89 -18.92 -11.16 19.66
N SER A 90 -18.78 -12.11 18.73
CA SER A 90 -19.52 -13.38 18.76
C SER A 90 -18.67 -14.56 19.22
N ASN A 91 -17.36 -14.54 18.93
CA ASN A 91 -16.43 -15.63 19.22
C ASN A 91 -15.05 -15.08 19.65
N PRO A 92 -14.92 -14.53 20.88
CA PRO A 92 -13.69 -13.88 21.34
C PRO A 92 -12.50 -14.83 21.47
N ARG A 93 -12.73 -16.15 21.57
CA ARG A 93 -11.67 -17.18 21.64
C ARG A 93 -11.14 -17.63 20.28
N ASN A 94 -11.87 -17.33 19.20
CA ASN A 94 -11.44 -17.59 17.84
C ASN A 94 -11.97 -16.50 16.90
N PRO A 95 -11.52 -15.25 17.07
CA PRO A 95 -12.12 -14.08 16.41
C PRO A 95 -11.80 -14.00 14.92
N TYR A 96 -10.89 -14.85 14.41
CA TYR A 96 -10.33 -14.77 13.06
C TYR A 96 -10.64 -15.98 12.18
N ASN A 97 -11.66 -16.78 12.54
CA ASN A 97 -12.13 -17.83 11.66
C ASN A 97 -12.61 -17.25 10.31
N VAL A 98 -11.93 -17.60 9.21
CA VAL A 98 -12.19 -17.05 7.86
C VAL A 98 -13.63 -17.27 7.42
N GLN A 99 -14.23 -18.43 7.75
CA GLN A 99 -15.59 -18.74 7.35
C GLN A 99 -16.61 -17.90 8.12
N ASP A 100 -16.36 -17.59 9.39
CA ASP A 100 -17.20 -16.69 10.17
C ASP A 100 -17.12 -15.26 9.64
N ILE A 101 -15.91 -14.77 9.35
CA ILE A 101 -15.71 -13.45 8.73
C ILE A 101 -16.39 -13.37 7.35
N TYR A 102 -16.30 -14.43 6.54
CA TYR A 102 -17.02 -14.51 5.28
C TYR A 102 -18.54 -14.39 5.47
N ARG A 103 -19.11 -15.07 6.48
CA ARG A 103 -20.55 -14.97 6.80
C ARG A 103 -20.96 -13.57 7.24
N ILE A 104 -20.09 -12.83 7.93
CA ILE A 104 -20.35 -11.42 8.26
C ILE A 104 -20.57 -10.62 6.98
N PHE A 105 -19.66 -10.71 6.00
CA PHE A 105 -19.85 -10.02 4.71
C PHE A 105 -21.08 -10.51 3.94
N LEU A 106 -21.32 -11.82 3.95
CA LEU A 106 -22.46 -12.41 3.26
C LEU A 106 -23.80 -11.82 3.73
N ASN A 107 -23.93 -11.58 5.05
CA ASN A 107 -25.21 -11.25 5.68
C ASN A 107 -25.40 -9.76 6.03
N SER A 108 -24.34 -8.95 6.01
CA SER A 108 -24.37 -7.57 6.51
C SER A 108 -24.70 -6.51 5.46
N GLY A 109 -24.78 -6.88 4.17
CA GLY A 109 -24.97 -5.93 3.08
C GLY A 109 -23.75 -5.05 2.79
N VAL A 110 -22.63 -5.26 3.49
CA VAL A 110 -21.32 -4.67 3.19
C VAL A 110 -20.38 -5.70 2.58
N SER A 111 -19.29 -5.24 1.97
CA SER A 111 -18.28 -6.11 1.38
C SER A 111 -16.96 -5.37 1.19
N SER A 112 -15.88 -6.13 1.03
CA SER A 112 -14.56 -5.61 0.69
C SER A 112 -13.99 -6.35 -0.52
N HIS A 113 -12.92 -5.82 -1.13
CA HIS A 113 -12.30 -6.49 -2.27
C HIS A 113 -11.35 -7.58 -1.79
N TYR A 114 -10.57 -7.27 -0.75
CA TYR A 114 -9.56 -8.16 -0.20
C TYR A 114 -9.68 -8.30 1.30
N LEU A 115 -9.31 -9.47 1.80
CA LEU A 115 -9.18 -9.81 3.22
C LEU A 115 -7.79 -10.41 3.45
N ILE A 116 -7.08 -9.93 4.48
CA ILE A 116 -5.77 -10.42 4.88
C ILE A 116 -5.87 -11.10 6.25
N GLY A 117 -5.64 -12.41 6.27
CA GLY A 117 -5.60 -13.25 7.47
C GLY A 117 -4.41 -12.96 8.37
N ARG A 118 -4.42 -13.51 9.59
CA ARG A 118 -3.38 -13.26 10.61
C ARG A 118 -2.00 -13.75 10.18
N ASN A 119 -1.89 -14.80 9.35
CA ASN A 119 -0.61 -15.30 8.84
C ASN A 119 -0.27 -14.70 7.46
N GLY A 120 -1.01 -13.69 7.02
CA GLY A 120 -0.78 -13.02 5.74
C GLY A 120 -1.49 -13.66 4.54
N GLU A 121 -2.35 -14.65 4.75
CA GLU A 121 -3.16 -15.23 3.69
C GLU A 121 -4.06 -14.14 3.07
N VAL A 122 -4.06 -14.03 1.74
CA VAL A 122 -4.88 -13.02 1.05
C VAL A 122 -6.02 -13.68 0.31
N TYR A 123 -7.24 -13.22 0.62
CA TYR A 123 -8.46 -13.67 -0.01
C TYR A 123 -9.06 -12.54 -0.84
N ARG A 124 -9.46 -12.83 -2.08
CA ARG A 124 -10.26 -11.93 -2.90
C ARG A 124 -11.74 -12.25 -2.71
N LEU A 125 -12.48 -11.30 -2.15
CA LEU A 125 -13.92 -11.40 -1.90
C LEU A 125 -14.75 -10.76 -3.01
N VAL A 126 -14.26 -9.67 -3.61
CA VAL A 126 -14.90 -8.99 -4.74
C VAL A 126 -13.85 -8.66 -5.79
N GLY A 127 -14.13 -8.97 -7.06
CA GLY A 127 -13.26 -8.59 -8.18
C GLY A 127 -13.17 -7.07 -8.34
N GLU A 128 -11.99 -6.55 -8.69
CA GLU A 128 -11.75 -5.10 -8.80
C GLU A 128 -12.53 -4.42 -9.93
N ASN A 129 -13.01 -5.19 -10.91
CA ASN A 129 -13.97 -4.74 -11.93
C ASN A 129 -15.39 -4.49 -11.37
N ARG A 130 -15.59 -4.72 -10.08
CA ARG A 130 -16.82 -4.44 -9.35
C ARG A 130 -16.52 -3.48 -8.19
N VAL A 131 -17.56 -2.83 -7.72
CA VAL A 131 -17.56 -1.95 -6.55
C VAL A 131 -18.02 -2.77 -5.35
N ALA A 132 -17.11 -3.01 -4.40
CA ALA A 132 -17.46 -3.50 -3.08
C ALA A 132 -18.07 -2.38 -2.20
N TYR A 133 -18.80 -2.75 -1.17
CA TYR A 133 -19.54 -1.85 -0.30
C TYR A 133 -18.83 -1.67 1.06
N HIS A 134 -17.67 -1.00 1.08
CA HIS A 134 -16.83 -0.91 2.28
C HIS A 134 -16.79 0.49 2.94
N ALA A 135 -16.65 1.56 2.15
CA ALA A 135 -16.38 2.90 2.64
C ALA A 135 -17.64 3.66 3.09
N GLY A 136 -18.75 3.54 2.37
CA GLY A 136 -20.01 4.22 2.70
C GLY A 136 -19.91 5.76 2.66
N ARG A 137 -20.57 6.44 3.62
CA ARG A 137 -20.64 7.91 3.72
C ARG A 137 -19.36 8.50 4.32
N GLY A 138 -18.82 9.56 3.72
CA GLY A 138 -17.56 10.16 4.16
C GLY A 138 -17.04 11.21 3.17
N SER A 139 -15.88 11.77 3.47
CA SER A 139 -15.19 12.79 2.67
C SER A 139 -13.68 12.71 2.88
N LEU A 140 -12.89 12.98 1.84
CA LEU A 140 -11.44 13.13 1.96
C LEU A 140 -11.04 14.61 1.77
N PRO A 141 -10.22 15.19 2.67
CA PRO A 141 -9.65 16.52 2.47
C PRO A 141 -8.89 16.62 1.16
N GLY A 142 -9.15 17.67 0.37
CA GLY A 142 -8.55 17.87 -0.96
C GLY A 142 -9.20 17.09 -2.10
N PHE A 143 -10.21 16.27 -1.79
CA PHE A 143 -10.86 15.34 -2.72
C PHE A 143 -12.40 15.42 -2.64
N PRO A 144 -13.01 16.61 -2.83
CA PRO A 144 -14.46 16.80 -2.66
C PRO A 144 -15.30 15.96 -3.64
N ALA A 145 -14.75 15.62 -4.82
CA ALA A 145 -15.44 14.78 -5.80
C ALA A 145 -15.74 13.35 -5.31
N TYR A 146 -15.09 12.91 -4.23
CA TYR A 146 -15.23 11.57 -3.66
C TYR A 146 -16.19 11.52 -2.46
N GLU A 147 -16.76 12.66 -2.08
CA GLU A 147 -17.71 12.73 -0.97
C GLU A 147 -18.88 11.76 -1.18
N ASN A 148 -19.08 10.87 -0.20
CA ASN A 148 -20.07 9.78 -0.21
C ASN A 148 -19.98 8.83 -1.41
N ARG A 149 -18.86 8.84 -2.14
CA ARG A 149 -18.67 8.09 -3.39
C ARG A 149 -17.40 7.25 -3.41
N LEU A 150 -16.63 7.20 -2.32
CA LEU A 150 -15.31 6.55 -2.35
C LEU A 150 -15.36 5.06 -2.73
N ASN A 151 -16.46 4.34 -2.46
CA ASN A 151 -16.67 2.98 -2.97
C ASN A 151 -16.43 2.86 -4.49
N ASP A 152 -16.92 3.83 -5.27
CA ASP A 152 -16.80 3.84 -6.74
C ASP A 152 -15.35 3.96 -7.23
N TYR A 153 -14.47 4.51 -6.39
CA TYR A 153 -13.11 4.89 -6.78
C TYR A 153 -12.03 4.14 -6.01
N SER A 154 -12.40 3.23 -5.12
CA SER A 154 -11.44 2.57 -4.24
C SER A 154 -11.49 1.06 -4.25
N ILE A 155 -10.35 0.48 -3.87
CA ILE A 155 -10.24 -0.88 -3.38
C ILE A 155 -10.32 -0.85 -1.85
N GLY A 156 -11.12 -1.75 -1.30
CA GLY A 156 -11.20 -2.01 0.14
C GLY A 156 -10.30 -3.19 0.49
N ILE A 157 -9.49 -3.03 1.53
CA ILE A 157 -8.67 -4.10 2.09
C ILE A 157 -8.96 -4.21 3.58
N GLU A 158 -9.45 -5.38 3.98
CA GLU A 158 -9.76 -5.74 5.37
C GLU A 158 -8.59 -6.53 5.95
N LEU A 159 -8.11 -6.15 7.11
CA LEU A 159 -7.15 -6.94 7.87
C LEU A 159 -7.86 -7.59 9.06
N MET A 160 -7.62 -8.87 9.29
CA MET A 160 -8.10 -9.53 10.50
C MET A 160 -7.39 -8.97 11.73
N ALA A 161 -8.03 -8.07 12.46
CA ALA A 161 -7.46 -7.39 13.62
C ALA A 161 -8.54 -6.90 14.59
N ILE A 162 -8.11 -6.61 15.81
CA ILE A 162 -8.92 -6.05 16.90
C ILE A 162 -8.20 -4.79 17.38
N GLY A 163 -8.95 -3.69 17.50
CA GLY A 163 -8.44 -2.41 17.98
C GLY A 163 -8.16 -2.38 19.49
N THR A 164 -7.95 -1.20 20.05
CA THR A 164 -7.82 -1.05 21.50
C THR A 164 -9.14 -1.35 22.21
N ARG A 165 -9.07 -1.49 23.53
CA ARG A 165 -10.26 -1.69 24.37
C ARG A 165 -11.29 -0.60 24.13
N GLU A 166 -10.85 0.66 24.18
CA GLU A 166 -11.69 1.84 24.01
C GLU A 166 -12.34 1.87 22.63
N GLU A 167 -11.60 1.48 21.58
CA GLU A 167 -12.11 1.41 20.21
C GLU A 167 -13.18 0.31 20.05
N MET A 168 -13.10 -0.78 20.83
CA MET A 168 -13.97 -1.94 20.72
C MET A 168 -15.25 -1.91 21.57
N LEU A 169 -15.25 -1.15 22.68
CA LEU A 169 -16.42 -1.03 23.58
C LEU A 169 -17.74 -0.64 22.89
N PRO A 170 -17.76 0.17 21.81
CA PRO A 170 -19.00 0.44 21.08
C PRO A 170 -19.60 -0.77 20.35
N PHE A 171 -18.82 -1.83 20.11
CA PHE A 171 -19.21 -2.98 19.30
C PHE A 171 -19.57 -4.21 20.13
N PHE A 172 -18.96 -4.37 21.32
CA PHE A 172 -19.28 -5.45 22.24
C PHE A 172 -18.90 -5.10 23.69
N PRO A 173 -19.49 -5.78 24.70
CA PRO A 173 -19.26 -5.48 26.11
C PRO A 173 -17.79 -5.63 26.54
N ALA A 174 -17.40 -4.89 27.58
CA ALA A 174 -16.07 -4.92 28.17
C ALA A 174 -15.60 -6.35 28.50
N GLU A 175 -16.49 -7.17 29.05
CA GLU A 175 -16.24 -8.55 29.44
C GLU A 175 -15.84 -9.40 28.23
N THR A 176 -16.41 -9.12 27.06
CA THR A 176 -16.05 -9.79 25.80
C THR A 176 -14.62 -9.45 25.40
N TYR A 177 -14.20 -8.19 25.59
CA TYR A 177 -12.83 -7.77 25.31
C TYR A 177 -11.81 -8.48 26.21
N GLU A 178 -12.12 -8.66 27.49
CA GLU A 178 -11.21 -9.33 28.45
C GLU A 178 -11.00 -10.83 28.15
N PHE A 179 -11.85 -11.45 27.32
CA PHE A 179 -11.66 -12.84 26.85
C PHE A 179 -10.75 -12.97 25.62
N ILE A 180 -10.41 -11.86 24.97
CA ILE A 180 -9.57 -11.86 23.77
C ILE A 180 -8.12 -12.09 24.17
N SER A 181 -7.44 -13.01 23.48
CA SER A 181 -6.01 -13.22 23.71
C SER A 181 -5.22 -11.94 23.40
N PRO A 182 -4.25 -11.52 24.23
CA PRO A 182 -3.38 -10.38 23.89
C PRO A 182 -2.65 -10.53 22.55
N SER A 183 -2.38 -11.76 22.10
CA SER A 183 -1.78 -12.04 20.78
C SER A 183 -2.72 -11.75 19.59
N ASP A 184 -4.02 -11.66 19.86
CA ASP A 184 -5.03 -11.36 18.86
C ASP A 184 -5.27 -9.86 18.71
N ILE A 185 -4.80 -9.02 19.63
CA ILE A 185 -4.94 -7.57 19.55
C ILE A 185 -3.95 -6.97 18.54
N GLY A 186 -4.38 -5.98 17.76
CA GLY A 186 -3.55 -5.30 16.77
C GLY A 186 -3.26 -6.14 15.53
N TYR A 187 -2.07 -5.97 14.94
CA TYR A 187 -1.70 -6.48 13.61
C TYR A 187 -0.42 -7.30 13.64
N THR A 188 -0.29 -8.28 12.73
CA THR A 188 0.91 -9.12 12.63
C THR A 188 1.90 -8.62 11.58
N ASP A 189 3.16 -9.04 11.70
CA ASP A 189 4.19 -8.80 10.68
C ASP A 189 3.84 -9.42 9.32
N ALA A 190 3.19 -10.58 9.35
CA ALA A 190 2.77 -11.30 8.15
C ALA A 190 1.70 -10.51 7.39
N GLN A 191 0.79 -9.85 8.10
CA GLN A 191 -0.21 -8.96 7.52
C GLN A 191 0.42 -7.75 6.84
N TYR A 192 1.34 -7.04 7.50
CA TYR A 192 2.02 -5.90 6.87
C TYR A 192 2.83 -6.30 5.64
N ARG A 193 3.48 -7.47 5.66
CA ARG A 193 4.20 -7.99 4.49
C ARG A 193 3.24 -8.20 3.31
N SER A 194 2.14 -8.88 3.57
CA SER A 194 1.14 -9.23 2.56
C SER A 194 0.38 -8.02 2.05
N LEU A 195 0.07 -7.06 2.93
CA LEU A 195 -0.52 -5.77 2.56
C LEU A 195 0.39 -5.01 1.58
N ASN A 196 1.70 -4.96 1.84
CA ASN A 196 2.62 -4.24 0.97
C ASN A 196 2.74 -4.89 -0.41
N LEU A 197 2.82 -6.23 -0.48
CA LEU A 197 2.84 -6.97 -1.74
C LEU A 197 1.53 -6.82 -2.51
N LEU A 198 0.39 -6.87 -1.81
CA LEU A 198 -0.93 -6.67 -2.40
C LEU A 198 -1.06 -5.25 -2.97
N LEU A 199 -0.62 -4.24 -2.23
CA LEU A 199 -0.60 -2.85 -2.70
C LEU A 199 0.30 -2.69 -3.95
N ASP A 200 1.46 -3.36 -4.01
CA ASP A 200 2.32 -3.35 -5.20
C ASP A 200 1.56 -3.88 -6.42
N GLU A 201 0.89 -5.03 -6.29
CA GLU A 201 0.10 -5.64 -7.37
C GLU A 201 -1.14 -4.83 -7.76
N ILE A 202 -1.83 -4.20 -6.80
CA ILE A 202 -2.97 -3.32 -7.09
C ILE A 202 -2.49 -2.08 -7.86
N ILE A 203 -1.46 -1.38 -7.38
CA ILE A 203 -0.96 -0.15 -7.99
C ILE A 203 -0.37 -0.43 -9.38
N ARG A 204 0.29 -1.58 -9.57
CA ARG A 204 0.76 -2.01 -10.89
C ARG A 204 -0.37 -2.14 -11.90
N ARG A 205 -1.56 -2.58 -11.47
CA ARG A 205 -2.76 -2.72 -12.32
C ARG A 205 -3.55 -1.41 -12.43
N HIS A 206 -3.48 -0.54 -11.41
CA HIS A 206 -4.19 0.73 -11.31
C HIS A 206 -3.22 1.88 -11.04
N PRO A 207 -2.47 2.35 -12.06
CA PRO A 207 -1.40 3.34 -11.88
C PRO A 207 -1.88 4.73 -11.46
N ALA A 208 -3.20 4.98 -11.48
CA ALA A 208 -3.82 6.18 -10.94
C ALA A 208 -3.79 6.22 -9.39
N ILE A 209 -3.59 5.08 -8.73
CA ILE A 209 -3.33 5.05 -7.29
C ILE A 209 -1.91 5.51 -7.02
N VAL A 210 -1.75 6.63 -6.34
CA VAL A 210 -0.46 7.06 -5.81
C VAL A 210 -0.21 6.32 -4.51
N ARG A 211 1.00 5.81 -4.28
CA ARG A 211 1.31 5.11 -3.02
C ARG A 211 1.60 6.12 -1.90
N ASP A 212 0.65 6.95 -1.52
CA ASP A 212 0.82 7.96 -0.46
C ASP A 212 -0.35 7.92 0.53
N ARG A 213 -0.35 8.80 1.54
CA ARG A 213 -1.42 8.91 2.55
C ARG A 213 -2.63 9.70 2.07
N GLN A 214 -2.60 10.23 0.85
CA GLN A 214 -3.75 10.87 0.23
C GLN A 214 -4.62 9.85 -0.53
N HIS A 215 -4.01 8.78 -1.03
CA HIS A 215 -4.67 7.77 -1.85
C HIS A 215 -4.76 6.39 -1.18
N ILE A 216 -3.84 6.07 -0.26
CA ILE A 216 -3.97 4.92 0.64
C ILE A 216 -4.38 5.50 1.99
N VAL A 217 -5.64 5.33 2.35
CA VAL A 217 -6.28 5.97 3.52
C VAL A 217 -6.86 4.93 4.46
N GLY A 218 -7.04 5.29 5.73
CA GLY A 218 -7.86 4.56 6.68
C GLY A 218 -9.34 4.88 6.49
N HIS A 219 -10.20 4.03 7.02
CA HIS A 219 -11.65 4.28 6.98
C HIS A 219 -12.05 5.43 7.92
N ASP A 220 -11.38 5.56 9.06
CA ASP A 220 -11.46 6.67 10.02
C ASP A 220 -11.14 8.03 9.39
N GLU A 221 -10.16 8.08 8.48
CA GLU A 221 -9.80 9.29 7.74
C GLU A 221 -10.87 9.70 6.72
N TYR A 222 -11.53 8.74 6.08
CA TYR A 222 -12.62 9.04 5.13
C TYR A 222 -13.96 9.29 5.84
N ALA A 223 -14.24 8.53 6.90
CA ALA A 223 -15.52 8.50 7.60
C ALA A 223 -15.36 9.01 9.04
N THR A 224 -14.69 10.15 9.18
CA THR A 224 -14.35 10.77 10.46
C THR A 224 -15.57 10.90 11.37
N GLY A 225 -15.43 10.43 12.62
CA GLY A 225 -16.50 10.43 13.63
C GLY A 225 -17.54 9.32 13.46
N ARG A 226 -17.55 8.58 12.34
CA ARG A 226 -18.44 7.43 12.11
C ARG A 226 -17.71 6.10 12.19
N ARG A 227 -16.42 6.07 11.87
CA ARG A 227 -15.58 4.88 11.85
C ARG A 227 -14.28 5.14 12.57
N THR A 228 -13.72 4.07 13.13
CA THR A 228 -12.48 4.08 13.91
C THR A 228 -11.40 3.19 13.30
N ASP A 229 -11.73 2.34 12.34
CA ASP A 229 -10.80 1.45 11.65
C ASP A 229 -9.93 2.22 10.61
N PRO A 230 -8.65 1.86 10.41
CA PRO A 230 -7.94 0.71 10.98
C PRO A 230 -7.42 0.92 12.42
N GLY A 231 -7.78 2.02 13.07
CA GLY A 231 -7.52 2.23 14.49
C GLY A 231 -6.09 2.60 14.83
N SER A 232 -5.91 3.03 16.07
CA SER A 232 -4.64 3.53 16.60
C SER A 232 -3.52 2.49 16.64
N LEU A 233 -3.87 1.19 16.64
CA LEU A 233 -2.92 0.09 16.60
C LEU A 233 -2.35 -0.19 15.20
N PHE A 234 -2.91 0.42 14.15
CA PHE A 234 -2.38 0.30 12.80
C PHE A 234 -1.17 1.22 12.60
N ASP A 235 0.00 0.62 12.41
CA ASP A 235 1.25 1.35 12.22
C ASP A 235 1.46 1.71 10.75
N TRP A 236 1.01 2.92 10.38
CA TRP A 236 1.18 3.47 9.03
C TRP A 236 2.65 3.54 8.58
N SER A 237 3.64 3.56 9.49
CA SER A 237 5.06 3.54 9.09
C SER A 237 5.51 2.21 8.46
N ARG A 238 4.70 1.16 8.65
CA ARG A 238 4.92 -0.17 8.06
C ARG A 238 4.24 -0.33 6.71
N VAL A 239 3.36 0.59 6.33
CA VAL A 239 2.85 0.69 4.96
C VAL A 239 3.85 1.48 4.15
N ARG A 240 4.52 0.81 3.21
CA ARG A 240 5.45 1.50 2.31
C ARG A 240 4.63 2.53 1.54
N VAL A 241 4.95 3.80 1.63
CA VAL A 241 4.39 4.85 0.79
C VAL A 241 5.54 5.45 -0.04
N ILE A 242 5.33 5.66 -1.34
CA ILE A 242 6.22 6.47 -2.16
C ILE A 242 6.32 7.84 -1.49
N GLY A 243 7.53 8.24 -1.13
CA GLY A 243 7.77 9.46 -0.35
C GLY A 243 8.17 9.22 1.10
N GLN A 244 8.26 7.98 1.59
CA GLN A 244 8.91 7.68 2.87
C GLN A 244 9.62 6.31 2.83
N TYR A 245 10.95 6.33 3.01
CA TYR A 245 11.76 5.13 3.21
C TYR A 245 12.49 5.25 4.54
N VAL A 246 12.36 4.29 5.45
CA VAL A 246 13.13 4.31 6.72
C VAL A 246 14.53 3.77 6.46
N HIS A 247 15.53 4.65 6.48
CA HIS A 247 16.93 4.32 6.36
C HIS A 247 17.58 4.19 7.74
N THR A 248 18.13 3.02 8.05
CA THR A 248 18.96 2.82 9.24
C THR A 248 20.40 3.18 8.94
N VAL A 249 20.89 4.21 9.61
CA VAL A 249 22.22 4.80 9.42
C VAL A 249 23.31 3.77 9.73
N ARG A 250 24.24 3.60 8.78
CA ARG A 250 25.43 2.75 8.89
C ARG A 250 26.65 3.59 9.24
N ARG A 251 27.74 2.92 9.61
CA ARG A 251 29.01 3.55 9.95
C ARG A 251 29.47 4.46 8.80
N GLY A 252 29.70 5.74 9.13
CA GLY A 252 30.22 6.74 8.21
C GLY A 252 29.19 7.39 7.28
N GLU A 253 27.90 7.07 7.41
CA GLU A 253 26.87 7.71 6.59
C GLU A 253 26.51 9.11 7.10
N THR A 254 26.27 10.02 6.15
CA THR A 254 25.85 11.40 6.40
C THR A 254 24.50 11.66 5.74
N LEU A 255 23.78 12.68 6.20
CA LEU A 255 22.53 13.11 5.54
C LEU A 255 22.75 13.41 4.05
N TRP A 256 23.93 13.93 3.67
CA TRP A 256 24.28 14.19 2.27
C TRP A 256 24.42 12.90 1.45
N GLY A 257 25.18 11.92 1.94
CA GLY A 257 25.37 10.64 1.23
C GLY A 257 24.06 9.87 1.12
N ILE A 258 23.22 9.95 2.16
CA ILE A 258 21.86 9.38 2.15
C ILE A 258 20.98 10.12 1.14
N ALA A 259 20.96 11.46 1.14
CA ALA A 259 20.19 12.26 0.19
C ALA A 259 20.51 11.91 -1.27
N GLN A 260 21.80 11.82 -1.58
CA GLN A 260 22.27 11.47 -2.92
C GLN A 260 21.86 10.04 -3.31
N ARG A 261 22.02 9.08 -2.40
CA ARG A 261 21.62 7.67 -2.62
C ARG A 261 20.15 7.54 -2.98
N TYR A 262 19.28 8.29 -2.30
CA TYR A 262 17.82 8.17 -2.46
C TYR A 262 17.22 9.21 -3.42
N GLY A 263 18.05 9.99 -4.12
CA GLY A 263 17.57 10.98 -5.09
C GLY A 263 16.70 12.07 -4.47
N THR A 264 17.04 12.51 -3.26
CA THR A 264 16.35 13.57 -2.50
C THR A 264 17.34 14.64 -2.02
N SER A 265 16.92 15.56 -1.15
CA SER A 265 17.81 16.59 -0.58
C SER A 265 18.03 16.43 0.92
N VAL A 266 19.17 16.91 1.40
CA VAL A 266 19.52 16.97 2.83
C VAL A 266 18.42 17.69 3.61
N ASN A 267 17.97 18.85 3.12
CA ASN A 267 16.92 19.63 3.76
C ASN A 267 15.59 18.90 3.82
N ALA A 268 15.25 18.11 2.79
CA ALA A 268 14.04 17.29 2.82
C ALA A 268 14.15 16.16 3.85
N ILE A 269 15.28 15.44 3.90
CA ILE A 269 15.47 14.42 4.94
C ILE A 269 15.43 15.08 6.33
N ALA A 270 16.11 16.21 6.51
CA ALA A 270 16.21 16.90 7.79
C ALA A 270 14.83 17.37 8.29
N SER A 271 14.04 18.02 7.44
CA SER A 271 12.69 18.49 7.80
C SER A 271 11.75 17.35 8.16
N TRP A 272 11.81 16.24 7.42
CA TRP A 272 10.97 15.06 7.67
C TRP A 272 11.31 14.30 8.96
N ASN A 273 12.51 14.51 9.51
CA ASN A 273 12.98 13.84 10.73
C ASN A 273 13.15 14.78 11.91
N ASN A 274 12.73 16.05 11.78
CA ASN A 274 13.02 17.09 12.77
C ASN A 274 14.51 17.16 13.15
N LEU A 275 15.39 16.94 12.16
CA LEU A 275 16.84 17.01 12.33
C LEU A 275 17.37 18.36 11.84
N ASN A 276 18.50 18.79 12.37
CA ASN A 276 19.31 19.83 11.74
C ASN A 276 19.87 19.28 10.40
N PRO A 277 19.87 20.03 9.29
CA PRO A 277 20.51 19.61 8.02
C PRO A 277 21.98 19.20 8.15
N ASN A 278 22.68 19.71 9.16
CA ASN A 278 24.07 19.39 9.50
C ASN A 278 24.18 18.36 10.63
N ALA A 279 23.10 17.67 11.00
CA ALA A 279 23.11 16.70 12.08
C ALA A 279 24.08 15.54 11.77
N VAL A 280 24.93 15.22 12.74
CA VAL A 280 25.72 14.00 12.73
C VAL A 280 24.80 12.83 13.08
N LEU A 281 24.73 11.85 12.19
CA LEU A 281 23.86 10.70 12.36
C LEU A 281 24.54 9.62 13.21
N LYS A 282 23.77 8.99 14.11
CA LYS A 282 24.26 7.87 14.93
C LYS A 282 24.07 6.56 14.18
N ILE A 283 25.03 5.64 14.31
CA ILE A 283 24.87 4.27 13.78
C ILE A 283 23.63 3.64 14.40
N GLY A 284 22.78 3.02 13.57
CA GLY A 284 21.51 2.46 14.00
C GLY A 284 20.35 3.46 14.07
N GLN A 285 20.61 4.76 13.90
CA GLN A 285 19.55 5.77 13.85
C GLN A 285 18.64 5.53 12.63
N ARG A 286 17.33 5.52 12.85
CA ARG A 286 16.33 5.43 11.78
C ARG A 286 16.01 6.83 11.27
N VAL A 287 16.10 7.02 9.96
CA VAL A 287 15.89 8.29 9.28
C VAL A 287 14.87 8.08 8.15
N LEU A 288 13.76 8.82 8.19
CA LEU A 288 12.74 8.86 7.16
C LEU A 288 13.26 9.60 5.92
N ILE A 289 13.25 8.92 4.77
CA ILE A 289 13.77 9.46 3.53
C ILE A 289 12.62 9.80 2.60
N PRO A 290 12.41 11.08 2.27
CA PRO A 290 11.41 11.46 1.32
C PRO A 290 11.86 11.15 -0.11
N ILE A 291 11.32 10.09 -0.70
CA ILE A 291 11.56 9.75 -2.10
C ILE A 291 10.55 10.49 -2.97
N LYS A 292 10.96 11.58 -3.61
CA LYS A 292 10.11 12.27 -4.58
C LYS A 292 9.86 11.36 -5.78
N ARG A 293 8.60 11.27 -6.22
CA ARG A 293 8.28 10.68 -7.53
C ARG A 293 9.13 11.38 -8.59
N ARG A 294 9.74 10.59 -9.47
CA ARG A 294 9.98 11.08 -10.83
C ARG A 294 8.62 11.38 -11.43
N LYS A 295 8.39 12.65 -11.75
CA LYS A 295 7.25 13.12 -12.55
C LYS A 295 7.00 12.11 -13.67
N THR A 296 5.83 11.48 -13.68
CA THR A 296 5.51 10.52 -14.72
C THR A 296 5.16 11.32 -15.96
N GLY A 297 5.97 11.21 -17.01
CA GLY A 297 5.68 11.83 -18.29
C GLY A 297 4.55 11.08 -18.98
N TYR A 298 3.48 11.78 -19.33
CA TYR A 298 2.40 11.27 -20.17
C TYR A 298 2.50 11.89 -21.56
N VAL A 299 2.63 11.05 -22.58
CA VAL A 299 2.59 11.49 -23.97
C VAL A 299 1.13 11.66 -24.38
N VAL A 300 0.72 12.89 -24.66
CA VAL A 300 -0.62 13.25 -25.14
C VAL A 300 -0.92 12.46 -26.41
N GLN A 301 -2.10 11.83 -26.45
CA GLN A 301 -2.59 11.06 -27.59
C GLN A 301 -3.58 11.89 -28.42
N PRO A 302 -3.82 11.53 -29.70
CA PRO A 302 -4.89 12.13 -30.49
C PRO A 302 -6.24 12.09 -29.76
N GLY A 303 -6.88 13.25 -29.59
CA GLY A 303 -8.18 13.38 -28.93
C GLY A 303 -8.14 13.53 -27.40
N ASP A 304 -6.95 13.59 -26.80
CA ASP A 304 -6.78 13.92 -25.39
C ASP A 304 -7.13 15.38 -25.07
N SER A 305 -7.60 15.59 -23.85
CA SER A 305 -7.75 16.91 -23.24
C SER A 305 -7.26 16.85 -21.80
N LEU A 306 -6.96 18.01 -21.19
CA LEU A 306 -6.62 18.06 -19.76
C LEU A 306 -7.70 17.40 -18.91
N TRP A 307 -8.99 17.55 -19.27
CA TRP A 307 -10.09 16.87 -18.59
C TRP A 307 -10.02 15.34 -18.71
N LYS A 308 -9.81 14.79 -19.92
CA LYS A 308 -9.73 13.33 -20.11
C LYS A 308 -8.53 12.73 -19.40
N ILE A 309 -7.38 13.40 -19.51
CA ILE A 309 -6.13 12.99 -18.86
C ILE A 309 -6.27 13.10 -17.34
N SER A 310 -6.82 14.20 -16.82
CA SER A 310 -6.99 14.37 -15.38
C SER A 310 -7.94 13.30 -14.81
N LYS A 311 -9.04 12.98 -15.51
CA LYS A 311 -9.93 11.86 -15.14
C LYS A 311 -9.21 10.52 -15.19
N LYS A 312 -8.41 10.27 -16.22
CA LYS A 312 -7.61 9.03 -16.38
C LYS A 312 -6.61 8.82 -15.25
N PHE A 313 -5.98 9.90 -14.78
CA PHE A 313 -4.99 9.85 -13.72
C PHE A 313 -5.55 10.17 -12.33
N GLY A 314 -6.86 10.38 -12.19
CA GLY A 314 -7.49 10.66 -10.90
C GLY A 314 -7.12 12.00 -10.27
N ILE A 315 -6.55 12.93 -11.04
CA ILE A 315 -6.08 14.25 -10.58
C ILE A 315 -7.05 15.35 -11.02
N SER A 316 -6.99 16.51 -10.36
CA SER A 316 -7.77 17.67 -10.81
C SER A 316 -7.15 18.28 -12.08
N ILE A 317 -8.00 18.86 -12.93
CA ILE A 317 -7.55 19.62 -14.10
C ILE A 317 -6.60 20.73 -13.67
N ASN A 318 -6.90 21.40 -12.55
CA ASN A 318 -6.06 22.46 -12.00
C ASN A 318 -4.67 21.94 -11.61
N ALA A 319 -4.57 20.79 -10.94
CA ALA A 319 -3.29 20.19 -10.57
C ALA A 319 -2.48 19.80 -11.82
N LEU A 320 -3.13 19.17 -12.80
CA LEU A 320 -2.50 18.79 -14.06
C LEU A 320 -2.03 20.01 -14.85
N ALA A 321 -2.88 21.04 -14.98
CA ALA A 321 -2.56 22.26 -15.70
C ALA A 321 -1.41 23.01 -15.03
N SER A 322 -1.48 23.20 -13.70
CA SER A 322 -0.44 23.88 -12.91
C SER A 322 0.91 23.16 -13.00
N ALA A 323 0.92 21.82 -12.90
CA ALA A 323 2.14 21.02 -13.00
C ALA A 323 2.86 21.16 -14.35
N ASN A 324 2.10 21.54 -15.39
CA ASN A 324 2.57 21.71 -16.76
C ASN A 324 2.64 23.18 -17.22
N LYS A 325 2.36 24.13 -16.32
CA LYS A 325 2.30 25.57 -16.64
C LYS A 325 1.32 25.87 -17.79
N LEU A 326 0.20 25.14 -17.81
CA LEU A 326 -0.88 25.30 -18.78
C LEU A 326 -2.07 25.99 -18.10
N SER A 327 -2.94 26.62 -18.90
CA SER A 327 -4.29 26.96 -18.44
C SER A 327 -5.14 25.69 -18.39
N GLN A 328 -6.21 25.69 -17.58
CA GLN A 328 -7.11 24.53 -17.44
C GLN A 328 -7.85 24.16 -18.74
N THR A 329 -7.88 25.08 -19.70
CA THR A 329 -8.51 24.93 -21.03
C THR A 329 -7.48 24.85 -22.16
N ALA A 330 -6.18 24.73 -21.83
CA ALA A 330 -5.14 24.71 -22.85
C ALA A 330 -5.35 23.56 -23.84
N PRO A 331 -5.32 23.82 -25.16
CA PRO A 331 -5.31 22.76 -26.15
C PRO A 331 -4.03 21.94 -26.02
N LEU A 332 -4.15 20.62 -26.16
CA LEU A 332 -3.03 19.69 -26.08
C LEU A 332 -2.67 19.18 -27.47
N GLN A 333 -1.37 19.08 -27.76
CA GLN A 333 -0.87 18.55 -29.02
C GLN A 333 -0.50 17.06 -28.86
N PRO A 334 -0.95 16.15 -29.75
CA PRO A 334 -0.47 14.78 -29.75
C PRO A 334 1.06 14.73 -29.78
N GLY A 335 1.66 13.90 -28.93
CA GLY A 335 3.12 13.83 -28.73
C GLY A 335 3.66 14.77 -27.64
N GLN A 336 2.89 15.76 -27.18
CA GLN A 336 3.28 16.61 -26.05
C GLN A 336 3.46 15.75 -24.78
N ILE A 337 4.54 15.97 -24.03
CA ILE A 337 4.76 15.28 -22.76
C ILE A 337 4.25 16.15 -21.63
N LEU A 338 3.22 15.68 -20.93
CA LEU A 338 2.74 16.27 -19.68
C LEU A 338 3.40 15.59 -18.48
N THR A 339 3.86 16.39 -17.54
CA THR A 339 4.08 15.97 -16.16
C THR A 339 2.74 15.61 -15.52
N ILE A 340 2.57 14.36 -15.12
CA ILE A 340 1.50 13.97 -14.21
C ILE A 340 2.02 14.22 -12.78
N PRO A 341 1.41 15.15 -12.01
CA PRO A 341 1.85 15.52 -10.66
C PRO A 341 1.77 14.38 -9.65
#